data_AF-A0A7S3F4D6-F1
#
_entry.id   AF-A0A7S3F4D6-F1
#
_cell.length_a   1.000
_cell.length_b   1.000
_cell.length_c   1.000
_cell.angle_alpha   90.00
_cell.angle_beta   90.00
_cell.angle_gamma   90.00
#
_symmetry.space_group_name_H-M   'P 1'
#
loop_
_entity.id
_entity.type
_entity.pdbx_description
1 polymer ?
#
loop_
_entity_poly.entity_id
_entity_poly.type
_entity_poly.pdbx_seq_one_letter_code
_entity_poly.pdbx_strand_id
1 'polypeptide(L)'
;ERVQFRFPSFCIHLSEESKQKLLWTVDRDTPGRQLYEFFQESEHFRSEMKHLEKLQSVHVWQILMRNKSWATHSMFAIGVLANMLVVSIDFIERDDAILQPKCTDYRGKTCRLKGDTVNCVDGDRTNYRYSFYDPEEGELPVSECGFTEQAYDTAHQVLGILLTILGVVLCFCSVTIFMLYAMQSGPVRQEKEWRERYNMSIKDVHEKARKSLKFAIEFVVLSVVYLFMDLKLLFFCFEFVSTILALSISKYFFAFLLVDIAVRDKDLKNVFRAVTDHGRSILVTALFGAILIYFFAIFGLVTLQTAPAEGDTTFYEDGGVTEWADPDGEAFDPAFNWCHDLWQCTASIMTAGLRKSDIGELMIDRPSSDHLYVWQMIYMFLFWALIIIILLNIIFGIIIDTFGELRTNKLKVEENMENTCFICQCDRFTLDVSGGGFEKHIKQEHNMWDYLFMICHIREKDQNDYNGWEGYVAMKLKEKELDFFPHLDAISLAEVKARDQEEARKQREMALTTAKTVQKLETTVDMLFTDQKKLMDELARVHHRLDDPAEMAKTVDAIVEGIGSRVSL
;
A
#
# COMPACT_ATOMS: atom_id res chain seq x y z
N GLU A 1 -39.00 7.97 -2.16
CA GLU A 1 -40.03 7.24 -1.37
C GLU A 1 -39.36 6.44 -0.26
N ARG A 2 -40.09 6.03 0.79
CA ARG A 2 -39.58 5.06 1.77
C ARG A 2 -40.09 3.68 1.42
N VAL A 3 -39.19 2.71 1.30
CA VAL A 3 -39.52 1.30 1.08
C VAL A 3 -39.16 0.48 2.30
N GLN A 4 -39.93 -0.57 2.57
CA GLN A 4 -39.66 -1.52 3.64
C GLN A 4 -39.62 -2.92 3.04
N PHE A 5 -38.63 -3.70 3.46
CA PHE A 5 -38.45 -5.08 3.04
C PHE A 5 -37.97 -5.93 4.23
N ARG A 6 -38.07 -7.25 4.09
CA ARG A 6 -37.60 -8.18 5.11
C ARG A 6 -36.13 -8.52 4.85
N PHE A 7 -35.28 -8.39 5.85
CA PHE A 7 -33.88 -8.80 5.73
C PHE A 7 -33.77 -10.32 5.47
N PRO A 8 -33.08 -10.73 4.38
CA PRO A 8 -32.76 -12.14 4.16
C PRO A 8 -31.86 -12.69 5.27
N SER A 9 -32.07 -13.94 5.70
CA SER A 9 -31.31 -14.56 6.81
C SER A 9 -29.79 -14.56 6.56
N PHE A 10 -29.38 -14.87 5.32
CA PHE A 10 -27.98 -14.97 4.97
C PHE A 10 -27.20 -13.65 5.10
N CYS A 11 -27.89 -12.51 5.05
CA CYS A 11 -27.27 -11.19 5.09
C CYS A 11 -26.55 -10.89 6.42
N ILE A 12 -26.92 -11.60 7.49
CA ILE A 12 -26.28 -11.49 8.81
C ILE A 12 -24.82 -11.95 8.78
N HIS A 13 -24.44 -12.80 7.82
CA HIS A 13 -23.10 -13.37 7.71
C HIS A 13 -22.08 -12.47 6.99
N LEU A 14 -22.43 -11.22 6.65
CA LEU A 14 -21.48 -10.29 6.06
C LEU A 14 -20.32 -10.01 7.01
N SER A 15 -19.09 -10.35 6.60
CA SER A 15 -17.91 -10.19 7.44
C SER A 15 -17.52 -8.72 7.61
N GLU A 16 -17.06 -8.34 8.81
CA GLU A 16 -16.56 -6.98 9.07
C GLU A 16 -15.31 -6.65 8.24
N GLU A 17 -14.49 -7.64 7.89
CA GLU A 17 -13.35 -7.46 6.98
C GLU A 17 -13.82 -7.05 5.58
N SER A 18 -14.84 -7.71 5.03
CA SER A 18 -15.44 -7.34 3.75
C SER A 18 -16.08 -5.95 3.78
N LYS A 19 -16.75 -5.59 4.89
CA LYS A 19 -17.32 -4.25 5.07
C LYS A 19 -16.24 -3.17 5.04
N GLN A 20 -15.18 -3.36 5.83
CA GLN A 20 -14.04 -2.44 5.88
C GLN A 20 -13.35 -2.36 4.51
N LYS A 21 -13.11 -3.49 3.85
CA LYS A 21 -12.49 -3.51 2.52
C LYS A 21 -13.28 -2.65 1.54
N LEU A 22 -14.61 -2.78 1.49
CA LEU A 22 -15.46 -1.96 0.63
C LEU A 22 -15.35 -0.47 0.98
N LEU A 23 -15.48 -0.12 2.26
CA LEU A 23 -15.44 1.26 2.73
C LEU A 23 -14.17 2.01 2.28
N TRP A 24 -13.01 1.33 2.32
CA TRP A 24 -11.70 1.90 2.02
C TRP A 24 -11.25 1.76 0.55
N THR A 25 -11.84 0.86 -0.24
CA THR A 25 -11.37 0.60 -1.61
C THR A 25 -12.15 1.35 -2.68
N VAL A 26 -13.39 1.77 -2.38
CA VAL A 26 -14.28 2.42 -3.34
C VAL A 26 -13.77 3.80 -3.76
N ASP A 27 -13.82 4.10 -5.06
CA ASP A 27 -13.46 5.41 -5.62
C ASP A 27 -14.48 6.48 -5.23
N ARG A 28 -14.07 7.39 -4.34
CA ARG A 28 -14.85 8.53 -3.83
C ARG A 28 -14.56 9.84 -4.58
N ASP A 29 -13.60 9.85 -5.49
CA ASP A 29 -13.16 11.05 -6.20
C ASP A 29 -14.04 11.35 -7.42
N THR A 30 -14.57 10.29 -8.04
CA THR A 30 -15.41 10.41 -9.22
C THR A 30 -16.90 10.36 -8.85
N PRO A 31 -17.70 11.40 -9.14
CA PRO A 31 -19.14 11.41 -8.85
C PRO A 31 -19.85 10.19 -9.47
N GLY A 32 -20.66 9.50 -8.67
CA GLY A 32 -21.43 8.33 -9.10
C GLY A 32 -20.64 7.02 -9.23
N ARG A 33 -19.32 7.05 -9.40
CA ARG A 33 -18.49 5.84 -9.54
C ARG A 33 -18.49 4.98 -8.29
N GLN A 34 -18.49 5.60 -7.12
CA GLN A 34 -18.61 4.89 -5.84
C GLN A 34 -19.85 3.98 -5.74
N LEU A 35 -21.03 4.46 -6.20
CA LEU A 35 -22.26 3.66 -6.20
C LEU A 35 -22.19 2.53 -7.23
N TYR A 36 -21.52 2.78 -8.35
CA TYR A 36 -21.29 1.79 -9.37
C TYR A 36 -20.40 0.65 -8.89
N GLU A 37 -19.26 0.97 -8.27
CA GLU A 37 -18.36 -0.03 -7.69
C GLU A 37 -19.04 -0.79 -6.54
N PHE A 38 -19.79 -0.09 -5.69
CA PHE A 38 -20.64 -0.70 -4.66
C PHE A 38 -21.64 -1.69 -5.25
N PHE A 39 -22.31 -1.32 -6.35
CA PHE A 39 -23.25 -2.19 -7.03
C PHE A 39 -22.56 -3.41 -7.66
N GLN A 40 -21.40 -3.24 -8.31
CA GLN A 40 -20.64 -4.37 -8.86
C GLN A 40 -20.22 -5.36 -7.78
N GLU A 41 -19.70 -4.87 -6.66
CA GLU A 41 -19.24 -5.70 -5.55
C GLU A 41 -20.41 -6.33 -4.75
N SER A 42 -21.64 -5.80 -4.88
CA SER A 42 -22.83 -6.37 -4.23
C SER A 42 -23.10 -7.83 -4.59
N GLU A 43 -22.81 -8.25 -5.83
CA GLU A 43 -22.95 -9.65 -6.25
C GLU A 43 -21.93 -10.54 -5.54
N HIS A 44 -20.70 -10.06 -5.42
CA HIS A 44 -19.64 -10.79 -4.72
C HIS A 44 -19.99 -10.97 -3.24
N PHE A 45 -20.46 -9.92 -2.56
CA PHE A 45 -20.90 -10.03 -1.17
C PHE A 45 -22.09 -10.97 -1.01
N ARG A 46 -23.02 -10.97 -1.97
CA ARG A 46 -24.16 -11.91 -1.95
C ARG A 46 -23.69 -13.36 -2.01
N SER A 47 -22.78 -13.69 -2.93
CA SER A 47 -22.17 -15.02 -3.01
C SER A 47 -21.39 -15.38 -1.75
N GLU A 48 -20.61 -14.43 -1.20
CA GLU A 48 -19.88 -14.61 0.05
C GLU A 48 -20.82 -14.95 1.21
N MET A 49 -21.87 -14.14 1.43
CA MET A 49 -22.82 -14.33 2.53
C MET A 49 -23.55 -15.66 2.45
N LYS A 50 -23.99 -16.08 1.26
CA LYS A 50 -24.62 -17.40 1.05
C LYS A 50 -23.66 -18.55 1.32
N HIS A 51 -22.41 -18.41 0.87
CA HIS A 51 -21.38 -19.41 1.11
C HIS A 51 -21.08 -19.53 2.61
N LEU A 52 -20.97 -18.41 3.32
CA LEU A 52 -20.77 -18.38 4.76
C LEU A 52 -21.95 -18.96 5.55
N GLU A 53 -23.20 -18.69 5.15
CA GLU A 53 -24.40 -19.31 5.76
C GLU A 53 -24.33 -20.84 5.62
N LYS A 54 -24.02 -21.34 4.42
CA LYS A 54 -23.87 -22.77 4.17
C LYS A 54 -22.72 -23.37 4.98
N LEU A 55 -21.58 -22.69 5.08
CA LEU A 55 -20.41 -23.17 5.81
C LEU A 55 -20.69 -23.21 7.33
N GLN A 56 -21.36 -22.18 7.86
CA GLN A 56 -21.71 -22.08 9.29
C GLN A 56 -22.89 -22.98 9.69
N SER A 57 -23.65 -23.52 8.73
CA SER A 57 -24.68 -24.54 9.01
C SER A 57 -24.09 -25.84 9.59
N VAL A 58 -22.80 -26.09 9.36
CA VAL A 58 -22.07 -27.24 9.91
C VAL A 58 -21.39 -26.85 11.22
N HIS A 59 -21.76 -27.54 12.31
CA HIS A 59 -21.34 -27.20 13.67
C HIS A 59 -19.81 -27.07 13.87
N VAL A 60 -19.03 -27.98 13.27
CA VAL A 60 -17.56 -27.97 13.36
C VAL A 60 -16.97 -26.69 12.76
N TRP A 61 -17.43 -26.31 11.56
CA TRP A 61 -16.97 -25.09 10.89
C TRP A 61 -17.41 -23.82 11.63
N GLN A 62 -18.61 -23.83 12.23
CA GLN A 62 -19.09 -22.72 13.04
C GLN A 62 -18.15 -22.44 14.23
N ILE A 63 -17.74 -23.47 14.96
CA ILE A 63 -16.81 -23.34 16.10
C ILE A 63 -15.44 -22.84 15.62
N LEU A 64 -14.89 -23.46 14.57
CA LEU A 64 -13.58 -23.10 14.04
C LEU A 64 -13.53 -21.66 13.53
N MET A 65 -14.56 -21.22 12.80
CA MET A 65 -14.66 -19.84 12.30
C MET A 65 -14.82 -18.83 13.43
N ARG A 66 -15.63 -19.14 14.44
CA ARG A 66 -15.81 -18.27 15.61
C ARG A 66 -14.50 -18.04 16.35
N ASN A 67 -13.66 -19.07 16.45
CA ASN A 67 -12.38 -19.01 17.14
C ASN A 67 -11.19 -18.70 16.23
N LYS A 68 -11.41 -18.39 14.93
CA LYS A 68 -10.34 -18.17 13.94
C LYS A 68 -9.36 -17.08 14.38
N SER A 69 -9.86 -15.94 14.83
CA SER A 69 -9.01 -14.82 15.29
C SER A 69 -8.13 -15.25 16.47
N TRP A 70 -8.69 -15.99 17.43
CA TRP A 70 -7.92 -16.46 18.58
C TRP A 70 -6.86 -17.48 18.17
N ALA A 71 -7.21 -18.39 17.26
CA ALA A 71 -6.28 -19.38 16.71
C ALA A 71 -5.11 -18.74 15.97
N THR A 72 -5.36 -17.71 15.14
CA THR A 72 -4.29 -17.01 14.45
C THR A 72 -3.39 -16.27 15.45
N HIS A 73 -3.92 -15.50 16.41
CA HIS A 73 -3.08 -14.82 17.42
C HIS A 73 -2.27 -15.81 18.26
N SER A 74 -2.86 -16.95 18.62
CA SER A 74 -2.15 -18.00 19.36
C SER A 74 -1.01 -18.62 18.54
N MET A 75 -1.22 -18.87 17.24
CA MET A 75 -0.19 -19.37 16.33
C MET A 75 1.01 -18.42 16.27
N PHE A 76 0.76 -17.11 16.17
CA PHE A 76 1.83 -16.11 16.17
C PHE A 76 2.59 -16.09 17.50
N ALA A 77 1.88 -16.12 18.64
CA ALA A 77 2.50 -16.18 19.95
C ALA A 77 3.37 -17.44 20.14
N ILE A 78 2.89 -18.61 19.67
CA ILE A 78 3.67 -19.85 19.69
C ILE A 78 4.91 -19.73 18.79
N GLY A 79 4.79 -19.09 17.62
CA GLY A 79 5.93 -18.81 16.73
C GLY A 79 6.99 -17.92 17.40
N VAL A 80 6.58 -16.89 18.14
CA VAL A 80 7.49 -16.06 18.94
C VAL A 80 8.17 -16.88 20.03
N LEU A 81 7.42 -17.69 20.77
CA LEU A 81 7.97 -18.57 21.80
C LEU A 81 8.98 -19.58 21.23
N ALA A 82 8.68 -20.19 20.07
CA ALA A 82 9.59 -21.10 19.39
C ALA A 82 10.91 -20.39 19.03
N ASN A 83 10.86 -19.16 18.51
CA ASN A 83 12.07 -18.39 18.21
C ASN A 83 12.86 -17.99 19.46
N MET A 84 12.18 -17.66 20.57
CA MET A 84 12.86 -17.43 21.85
C MET A 84 13.58 -18.68 22.36
N LEU A 85 12.98 -19.87 22.17
CA LEU A 85 13.64 -21.14 22.47
C LEU A 85 14.83 -21.40 21.55
N VAL A 86 14.73 -21.10 20.24
CA VAL A 86 15.85 -21.23 19.30
C VAL A 86 17.05 -20.39 19.77
N VAL A 87 16.83 -19.13 20.15
CA VAL A 87 17.88 -18.27 20.70
C VAL A 87 18.46 -18.87 21.99
N SER A 88 17.62 -19.41 22.86
CA SER A 88 18.07 -20.02 24.12
C SER A 88 18.91 -21.28 23.89
N ILE A 89 18.53 -22.12 22.93
CA ILE A 89 19.28 -23.34 22.57
C ILE A 89 20.62 -22.97 21.93
N ASP A 90 20.63 -21.99 21.00
CA ASP A 90 21.88 -21.51 20.37
C ASP A 90 22.83 -20.89 21.39
N PHE A 91 22.29 -20.13 22.35
CA PHE A 91 23.06 -19.59 23.46
C PHE A 91 23.73 -20.69 24.30
N ILE A 92 22.99 -21.76 24.64
CA ILE A 92 23.52 -22.91 25.39
C ILE A 92 24.61 -23.64 24.57
N GLU A 93 24.35 -23.93 23.29
CA GLU A 93 25.32 -24.57 22.39
C GLU A 93 26.63 -23.77 22.27
N ARG A 94 26.53 -22.44 22.27
CA ARG A 94 27.70 -21.56 22.22
C ARG A 94 28.47 -21.52 23.54
N ASP A 95 27.78 -21.49 24.67
CA ASP A 95 28.43 -21.54 25.99
C ASP A 95 29.12 -22.88 26.21
N ASP A 96 28.55 -24.01 25.77
CA ASP A 96 29.21 -25.33 25.80
C ASP A 96 30.50 -25.34 24.95
N ALA A 97 30.50 -24.66 23.79
CA ALA A 97 31.70 -24.52 22.97
C ALA A 97 32.79 -23.65 23.63
N ILE A 98 32.42 -22.75 24.54
CA ILE A 98 33.35 -21.87 25.29
C ILE A 98 33.81 -22.53 26.60
N LEU A 99 32.94 -23.29 27.27
CA LEU A 99 33.24 -24.12 28.44
C LEU A 99 33.84 -25.47 28.02
N GLN A 100 35.06 -25.44 27.48
CA GLN A 100 35.88 -26.67 27.50
C GLN A 100 36.06 -27.16 28.95
N PRO A 101 36.09 -28.48 29.19
CA PRO A 101 36.18 -29.04 30.53
C PRO A 101 37.35 -28.42 31.30
N LYS A 102 37.05 -27.72 32.39
CA LYS A 102 38.06 -27.29 33.37
C LYS A 102 38.48 -28.52 34.16
N CYS A 103 39.48 -29.25 33.67
CA CYS A 103 40.05 -30.31 34.48
C CYS A 103 41.01 -29.69 35.50
N THR A 104 40.92 -30.16 36.75
CA THR A 104 41.86 -29.81 37.81
C THR A 104 42.80 -30.98 38.05
N ASP A 105 44.11 -30.71 38.02
CA ASP A 105 45.12 -31.69 38.43
C ASP A 105 44.98 -32.05 39.93
N TYR A 106 45.62 -33.13 40.41
CA TYR A 106 45.64 -33.54 41.84
C TYR A 106 46.21 -32.46 42.79
N ARG A 107 46.82 -31.40 42.22
CA ARG A 107 47.32 -30.21 42.91
C ARG A 107 46.36 -28.99 42.85
N GLY A 108 45.16 -29.14 42.29
CA GLY A 108 44.13 -28.09 42.21
C GLY A 108 44.34 -27.03 41.12
N LYS A 109 45.13 -27.31 40.07
CA LYS A 109 45.47 -26.35 38.99
C LYS A 109 44.50 -26.44 37.80
N THR A 110 44.16 -25.32 37.17
CA THR A 110 43.26 -25.30 36.00
C THR A 110 43.96 -25.74 34.71
N CYS A 111 43.45 -26.80 34.09
CA CYS A 111 43.95 -27.37 32.85
C CYS A 111 42.90 -27.31 31.73
N ARG A 112 43.35 -27.20 30.48
CA ARG A 112 42.52 -27.17 29.26
C ARG A 112 42.88 -28.34 28.35
N LEU A 113 41.88 -29.12 27.94
CA LEU A 113 42.02 -30.26 27.03
C LEU A 113 42.00 -29.81 25.55
N LYS A 114 42.93 -30.31 24.74
CA LYS A 114 42.93 -30.12 23.29
C LYS A 114 43.39 -31.40 22.59
N GLY A 115 42.43 -32.21 22.13
CA GLY A 115 42.70 -33.56 21.59
C GLY A 115 43.25 -34.50 22.67
N ASP A 116 44.26 -35.30 22.34
CA ASP A 116 44.93 -36.24 23.27
C ASP A 116 45.96 -35.57 24.21
N THR A 117 45.93 -34.24 24.33
CA THR A 117 46.89 -33.49 25.15
C THR A 117 46.19 -32.55 26.12
N VAL A 118 46.68 -32.54 27.36
CA VAL A 118 46.22 -31.64 28.43
C VAL A 118 47.23 -30.52 28.57
N ASN A 119 46.80 -29.26 28.46
CA ASN A 119 47.65 -28.09 28.72
C ASN A 119 47.25 -27.43 30.05
N CYS A 120 48.15 -27.40 31.03
CA CYS A 120 47.93 -26.75 32.33
C CYS A 120 48.77 -25.46 32.43
N VAL A 121 48.20 -24.41 33.02
CA VAL A 121 48.86 -23.10 33.20
C VAL A 121 49.21 -22.88 34.67
N ASP A 122 50.46 -22.56 34.98
CA ASP A 122 50.88 -22.15 36.33
C ASP A 122 50.79 -20.63 36.51
N GLY A 123 50.75 -20.15 37.76
CA GLY A 123 50.65 -18.72 38.10
C GLY A 123 51.72 -17.81 37.47
N ASP A 124 52.82 -18.39 36.95
CA ASP A 124 53.91 -17.71 36.21
C ASP A 124 53.80 -17.83 34.67
N ARG A 125 52.64 -18.23 34.12
CA ARG A 125 52.35 -18.43 32.67
C ARG A 125 53.19 -19.51 31.97
N THR A 126 53.78 -20.44 32.69
CA THR A 126 54.40 -21.62 32.09
C THR A 126 53.33 -22.63 31.67
N ASN A 127 53.33 -23.00 30.38
CA ASN A 127 52.43 -24.00 29.80
C ASN A 127 53.07 -25.39 29.87
N TYR A 128 52.46 -26.32 30.59
CA TYR A 128 52.87 -27.73 30.60
C TYR A 128 51.92 -28.55 29.73
N ARG A 129 52.48 -29.34 28.80
CA ARG A 129 51.73 -30.23 27.91
C ARG A 129 51.97 -31.68 28.33
N TYR A 130 50.91 -32.37 28.74
CA TYR A 130 50.94 -33.79 29.05
C TYR A 130 50.26 -34.58 27.93
N SER A 131 50.81 -35.75 27.59
CA SER A 131 50.19 -36.75 26.73
C SER A 131 49.57 -37.83 27.62
N PHE A 132 48.43 -38.42 27.23
CA PHE A 132 47.73 -39.43 28.06
C PHE A 132 48.54 -40.72 28.33
N TYR A 133 49.67 -40.90 27.64
CA TYR A 133 50.52 -42.07 27.81
C TYR A 133 51.99 -41.63 27.93
N ASP A 134 52.54 -41.76 29.13
CA ASP A 134 53.97 -41.67 29.40
C ASP A 134 54.49 -43.08 29.71
N PRO A 135 55.45 -43.64 28.94
CA PRO A 135 55.96 -44.97 29.17
C PRO A 135 56.86 -45.11 30.41
N GLU A 136 57.30 -44.02 31.04
CA GLU A 136 58.20 -44.06 32.21
C GLU A 136 57.48 -43.97 33.57
N GLU A 137 56.27 -43.43 33.62
CA GLU A 137 55.42 -43.41 34.82
C GLU A 137 54.03 -43.98 34.47
N GLY A 138 53.71 -45.16 35.03
CA GLY A 138 52.41 -45.80 34.80
C GLY A 138 51.23 -44.85 35.08
N GLU A 139 50.20 -44.96 34.23
CA GLU A 139 48.92 -44.20 34.23
C GLU A 139 48.77 -43.14 35.34
N LEU A 140 49.01 -41.87 34.98
CA LEU A 140 48.65 -40.73 35.83
C LEU A 140 47.13 -40.71 36.07
N PRO A 141 46.64 -40.75 37.32
CA PRO A 141 45.22 -40.66 37.60
C PRO A 141 44.79 -39.19 37.47
N VAL A 142 44.22 -38.82 36.33
CA VAL A 142 43.49 -37.56 36.22
C VAL A 142 42.31 -37.65 37.19
N SER A 143 42.35 -36.90 38.29
CA SER A 143 41.25 -36.85 39.26
C SER A 143 40.00 -36.29 38.58
N GLU A 144 38.89 -37.02 38.74
CA GLU A 144 37.53 -36.72 38.25
C GLU A 144 37.35 -35.30 37.70
N CYS A 145 37.35 -35.20 36.37
CA CYS A 145 36.90 -33.97 35.72
C CYS A 145 35.40 -33.86 36.03
N GLY A 146 35.05 -32.93 36.94
CA GLY A 146 33.69 -32.78 37.45
C GLY A 146 32.74 -32.38 36.31
N PHE A 147 31.86 -33.31 35.93
CA PHE A 147 30.84 -33.10 34.91
C PHE A 147 29.82 -32.04 35.37
N THR A 148 29.98 -30.80 34.94
CA THR A 148 28.82 -29.89 34.78
C THR A 148 27.99 -30.26 33.54
N GLU A 149 28.46 -31.18 32.71
CA GLU A 149 27.88 -31.68 31.45
C GLU A 149 26.43 -32.17 31.61
N GLN A 150 26.10 -32.86 32.72
CA GLN A 150 24.78 -33.50 32.87
C GLN A 150 23.61 -32.52 33.03
N ALA A 151 23.84 -31.32 33.59
CA ALA A 151 22.81 -30.29 33.72
C ALA A 151 22.58 -29.53 32.41
N TYR A 152 23.64 -29.33 31.61
CA TYR A 152 23.58 -28.67 30.31
C TYR A 152 22.97 -29.59 29.24
N ASP A 153 23.36 -30.87 29.21
CA ASP A 153 22.79 -31.87 28.32
C ASP A 153 21.29 -32.08 28.56
N THR A 154 20.88 -32.14 29.84
CA THR A 154 19.46 -32.27 30.19
C THR A 154 18.66 -31.02 29.83
N ALA A 155 19.21 -29.82 30.03
CA ALA A 155 18.56 -28.57 29.63
C ALA A 155 18.42 -28.47 28.09
N HIS A 156 19.48 -28.74 27.33
CA HIS A 156 19.46 -28.75 25.87
C HIS A 156 18.44 -29.76 25.33
N GLN A 157 18.45 -30.99 25.87
CA GLN A 157 17.50 -32.03 25.48
C GLN A 157 16.05 -31.65 25.78
N VAL A 158 15.77 -31.10 26.97
CA VAL A 158 14.42 -30.65 27.34
C VAL A 158 13.94 -29.52 26.43
N LEU A 159 14.79 -28.52 26.18
CA LEU A 159 14.45 -27.40 25.28
C LEU A 159 14.24 -27.86 23.84
N GLY A 160 15.04 -28.81 23.35
CA GLY A 160 14.87 -29.42 22.03
C GLY A 160 13.57 -30.21 21.88
N ILE A 161 13.18 -30.97 22.90
CA ILE A 161 11.88 -31.68 22.94
C ILE A 161 10.73 -30.67 22.94
N LEU A 162 10.80 -29.64 23.78
CA LEU A 162 9.79 -28.58 23.83
C LEU A 162 9.66 -27.88 22.47
N LEU A 163 10.77 -27.54 21.83
CA LEU A 163 10.77 -26.90 20.50
C LEU A 163 10.12 -27.81 19.44
N THR A 164 10.38 -29.11 19.50
CA THR A 164 9.79 -30.09 18.57
C THR A 164 8.28 -30.22 18.80
N ILE A 165 7.83 -30.27 20.06
CA ILE A 165 6.39 -30.27 20.40
C ILE A 165 5.71 -29.01 19.86
N LEU A 166 6.30 -27.83 20.09
CA LEU A 166 5.76 -26.57 19.58
C LEU A 166 5.74 -26.54 18.04
N GLY A 167 6.77 -27.07 17.37
CA GLY A 167 6.81 -27.16 15.91
C GLY A 167 5.72 -28.08 15.34
N VAL A 168 5.44 -29.22 15.98
CA VAL A 168 4.34 -30.11 15.57
C VAL A 168 2.98 -29.44 15.76
N VAL A 169 2.80 -28.73 16.87
CA VAL A 169 1.57 -27.94 17.13
C VAL A 169 1.40 -26.84 16.08
N LEU A 170 2.47 -26.09 15.77
CA LEU A 170 2.47 -25.07 14.73
C LEU A 170 2.09 -25.64 13.36
N CYS A 171 2.66 -26.79 12.99
CA CYS A 171 2.35 -27.47 11.74
C CYS A 171 0.84 -27.79 11.64
N PHE A 172 0.25 -28.34 12.71
CA PHE A 172 -1.19 -28.63 12.76
C PHE A 172 -2.04 -27.34 12.69
N CYS A 173 -1.63 -26.28 13.39
CA CYS A 173 -2.28 -24.98 13.35
C CYS A 173 -2.23 -24.35 11.95
N SER A 174 -1.08 -24.37 11.27
CA SER A 174 -0.90 -23.84 9.93
C SER A 174 -1.78 -24.57 8.91
N VAL A 175 -1.85 -25.90 8.96
CA VAL A 175 -2.77 -26.68 8.10
C VAL A 175 -4.23 -26.31 8.38
N THR A 176 -4.59 -26.19 9.66
CA THR A 176 -5.96 -25.85 10.06
C THR A 176 -6.36 -24.45 9.57
N ILE A 177 -5.48 -23.45 9.72
CA ILE A 177 -5.71 -22.07 9.27
C ILE A 177 -5.75 -21.99 7.75
N PHE A 178 -4.84 -22.67 7.05
CA PHE A 178 -4.86 -22.79 5.61
C PHE A 178 -6.20 -23.35 5.12
N MET A 179 -6.66 -24.47 5.71
CA MET A 179 -7.92 -25.09 5.36
C MET A 179 -9.12 -24.19 5.66
N LEU A 180 -9.11 -23.48 6.80
CA LEU A 180 -10.16 -22.51 7.13
C LEU A 180 -10.23 -21.39 6.09
N TYR A 181 -9.09 -20.80 5.72
CA TYR A 181 -9.08 -19.72 4.73
C TYR A 181 -9.45 -20.23 3.32
N ALA A 182 -8.90 -21.37 2.90
CA ALA A 182 -9.20 -21.99 1.60
C ALA A 182 -10.69 -22.30 1.46
N MET A 183 -11.32 -22.82 2.52
CA MET A 183 -12.76 -23.12 2.53
C MET A 183 -13.63 -21.86 2.64
N GLN A 184 -13.17 -20.81 3.33
CA GLN A 184 -13.92 -19.56 3.46
C GLN A 184 -13.93 -18.75 2.17
N SER A 185 -12.75 -18.53 1.59
CA SER A 185 -12.55 -17.54 0.53
C SER A 185 -12.33 -18.17 -0.84
N GLY A 186 -11.87 -19.43 -0.90
CA GLY A 186 -11.57 -20.13 -2.14
C GLY A 186 -12.77 -20.23 -3.08
N PRO A 187 -13.91 -20.81 -2.67
CA PRO A 187 -15.08 -20.98 -3.54
C PRO A 187 -15.67 -19.67 -4.05
N VAL A 188 -15.72 -18.63 -3.20
CA VAL A 188 -16.25 -17.30 -3.55
C VAL A 188 -15.35 -16.63 -4.61
N ARG A 189 -14.03 -16.73 -4.44
CA ARG A 189 -13.05 -16.19 -5.39
C ARG A 189 -13.07 -16.95 -6.71
N GLN A 190 -13.13 -18.28 -6.66
CA GLN A 190 -13.30 -19.10 -7.85
C GLN A 190 -14.55 -18.67 -8.62
N GLU A 191 -15.68 -18.48 -7.94
CA GLU A 191 -16.91 -18.02 -8.58
C GLU A 191 -16.72 -16.69 -9.31
N LYS A 192 -16.02 -15.72 -8.72
CA LYS A 192 -15.71 -14.42 -9.34
C LYS A 192 -14.89 -14.59 -10.62
N GLU A 193 -13.75 -15.26 -10.54
CA GLU A 193 -12.81 -15.45 -11.66
C GLU A 193 -13.44 -16.25 -12.81
N TRP A 194 -14.22 -17.28 -12.50
CA TRP A 194 -14.92 -18.08 -13.51
C TRP A 194 -16.01 -17.28 -14.23
N ARG A 195 -16.76 -16.43 -13.49
CA ARG A 195 -17.75 -15.53 -14.07
C ARG A 195 -17.10 -14.53 -15.02
N GLU A 196 -15.98 -13.93 -14.61
CA GLU A 196 -15.26 -12.96 -15.45
C GLU A 196 -14.69 -13.61 -16.72
N ARG A 197 -14.14 -14.82 -16.62
CA ARG A 197 -13.52 -15.50 -17.77
C ARG A 197 -14.52 -16.04 -18.80
N TYR A 198 -15.59 -16.69 -18.36
CA TYR A 198 -16.51 -17.41 -19.27
C TYR A 198 -17.89 -16.76 -19.38
N ASN A 199 -18.18 -15.71 -18.60
CA ASN A 199 -19.50 -15.05 -18.54
C ASN A 199 -20.66 -16.04 -18.27
N MET A 200 -20.40 -17.08 -17.48
CA MET A 200 -21.33 -18.16 -17.15
C MET A 200 -21.61 -18.18 -15.64
N SER A 201 -22.80 -18.65 -15.25
CA SER A 201 -23.08 -18.94 -13.84
C SER A 201 -22.33 -20.19 -13.40
N ILE A 202 -21.97 -20.27 -12.12
CA ILE A 202 -21.27 -21.45 -11.58
C ILE A 202 -22.07 -22.75 -11.74
N LYS A 203 -23.41 -22.66 -11.78
CA LYS A 203 -24.30 -23.80 -12.08
C LYS A 203 -24.06 -24.33 -13.49
N ASP A 204 -23.95 -23.45 -14.47
CA ASP A 204 -23.72 -23.79 -15.87
C ASP A 204 -22.31 -24.37 -16.07
N VAL A 205 -21.33 -23.82 -15.34
CA VAL A 205 -19.95 -24.33 -15.31
C VAL A 205 -19.92 -25.75 -14.75
N HIS A 206 -20.57 -26.02 -13.61
CA HIS A 206 -20.65 -27.37 -13.04
C HIS A 206 -21.38 -28.36 -13.94
N GLU A 207 -22.44 -27.93 -14.62
CA GLU A 207 -23.15 -28.79 -15.57
C GLU A 207 -22.28 -29.14 -16.78
N LYS A 208 -21.54 -28.16 -17.32
CA LYS A 208 -20.61 -28.36 -18.43
C LYS A 208 -19.42 -29.24 -18.03
N ALA A 209 -18.90 -29.09 -16.81
CA ALA A 209 -17.87 -29.95 -16.23
C ALA A 209 -18.34 -31.38 -16.08
N ARG A 210 -19.60 -31.60 -15.67
CA ARG A 210 -20.16 -32.96 -15.60
C ARG A 210 -20.27 -33.62 -16.98
N LYS A 211 -20.49 -32.84 -18.04
CA LYS A 211 -20.71 -33.33 -19.41
C LYS A 211 -19.41 -33.55 -20.21
N SER A 212 -18.31 -32.90 -19.86
CA SER A 212 -17.06 -32.98 -20.62
C SER A 212 -15.86 -33.18 -19.70
N LEU A 213 -15.18 -34.32 -19.82
CA LEU A 213 -13.97 -34.64 -19.03
C LEU A 213 -12.85 -33.63 -19.26
N LYS A 214 -12.67 -33.15 -20.50
CA LYS A 214 -11.66 -32.12 -20.82
C LYS A 214 -11.95 -30.83 -20.06
N PHE A 215 -13.21 -30.40 -20.04
CA PHE A 215 -13.63 -29.21 -19.30
C PHE A 215 -13.58 -29.43 -17.78
N ALA A 216 -13.84 -30.65 -17.29
CA ALA A 216 -13.70 -30.98 -15.87
C ALA A 216 -12.24 -30.88 -15.38
N ILE A 217 -11.28 -31.37 -16.18
CA ILE A 217 -9.85 -31.27 -15.86
C ILE A 217 -9.42 -29.80 -15.90
N GLU A 218 -9.78 -29.07 -16.96
CA GLU A 218 -9.53 -27.63 -17.06
C GLU A 218 -10.12 -26.88 -15.85
N PHE A 219 -11.35 -27.23 -15.46
CA PHE A 219 -12.01 -26.66 -14.30
C PHE A 219 -11.23 -26.88 -13.00
N VAL A 220 -10.82 -28.12 -12.72
CA VAL A 220 -10.08 -28.43 -11.48
C VAL A 220 -8.71 -27.76 -11.46
N VAL A 221 -7.95 -27.87 -12.56
CA VAL A 221 -6.60 -27.29 -12.65
C VAL A 221 -6.65 -25.78 -12.45
N LEU A 222 -7.53 -25.11 -13.18
CA LEU A 222 -7.66 -23.66 -13.12
C LEU A 222 -8.19 -23.19 -11.75
N SER A 223 -9.10 -23.96 -11.14
CA SER A 223 -9.60 -23.69 -9.79
C SER A 223 -8.51 -23.79 -8.72
N VAL A 224 -7.58 -24.75 -8.86
CA VAL A 224 -6.38 -24.85 -8.01
C VAL A 224 -5.45 -23.66 -8.26
N VAL A 225 -5.20 -23.30 -9.52
CA VAL A 225 -4.37 -22.12 -9.85
C VAL A 225 -4.93 -20.86 -9.20
N TYR A 226 -6.24 -20.61 -9.32
CA TYR A 226 -6.87 -19.43 -8.72
C TYR A 226 -6.80 -19.40 -7.20
N LEU A 227 -6.82 -20.57 -6.55
CA LEU A 227 -6.60 -20.66 -5.10
C LEU A 227 -5.18 -20.18 -4.73
N PHE A 228 -4.17 -20.57 -5.52
CA PHE A 228 -2.78 -20.19 -5.30
C PHE A 228 -2.39 -18.82 -5.88
N MET A 229 -3.28 -18.12 -6.60
CA MET A 229 -3.06 -16.70 -6.94
C MET A 229 -3.33 -15.76 -5.76
N ASP A 230 -3.93 -16.25 -4.68
CA ASP A 230 -4.11 -15.44 -3.47
C ASP A 230 -2.79 -15.37 -2.69
N LEU A 231 -2.22 -14.17 -2.60
CA LEU A 231 -1.03 -13.88 -1.79
C LEU A 231 -1.19 -14.32 -0.33
N LYS A 232 -2.40 -14.25 0.25
CA LYS A 232 -2.64 -14.74 1.62
C LYS A 232 -2.51 -16.26 1.72
N LEU A 233 -2.99 -17.02 0.72
CA LEU A 233 -2.86 -18.48 0.70
C LEU A 233 -1.42 -18.91 0.44
N LEU A 234 -0.72 -18.23 -0.47
CA LEU A 234 0.72 -18.44 -0.69
C LEU A 234 1.52 -18.18 0.58
N PHE A 235 1.16 -17.15 1.34
CA PHE A 235 1.78 -16.85 2.62
C PHE A 235 1.57 -17.97 3.65
N PHE A 236 0.35 -18.48 3.81
CA PHE A 236 0.11 -19.64 4.69
C PHE A 236 0.84 -20.92 4.23
N CYS A 237 0.96 -21.14 2.92
CA CYS A 237 1.77 -22.23 2.40
C CYS A 237 3.25 -22.05 2.73
N PHE A 238 3.77 -20.82 2.61
CA PHE A 238 5.13 -20.48 2.97
C PHE A 238 5.40 -20.71 4.47
N GLU A 239 4.48 -20.34 5.36
CA GLU A 239 4.58 -20.62 6.80
C GLU A 239 4.58 -22.13 7.10
N PHE A 240 3.69 -22.88 6.44
CA PHE A 240 3.62 -24.33 6.59
C PHE A 240 4.91 -25.01 6.14
N VAL A 241 5.42 -24.65 4.95
CA VAL A 241 6.69 -25.16 4.43
C VAL A 241 7.85 -24.79 5.36
N SER A 242 7.90 -23.55 5.83
CA SER A 242 8.94 -23.09 6.78
C SER A 242 8.92 -23.89 8.08
N THR A 243 7.73 -24.25 8.58
CA THR A 243 7.59 -25.09 9.79
C THR A 243 8.09 -26.51 9.54
N ILE A 244 7.84 -27.10 8.37
CA ILE A 244 8.36 -28.42 7.99
C ILE A 244 9.90 -28.37 7.89
N LEU A 245 10.45 -27.35 7.24
CA LEU A 245 11.90 -27.16 7.12
C LEU A 245 12.53 -26.92 8.50
N ALA A 246 11.82 -26.27 9.42
CA ALA A 246 12.27 -26.06 10.80
C ALA A 246 12.44 -27.37 11.57
N LEU A 247 11.51 -28.31 11.37
CA LEU A 247 11.54 -29.63 12.02
C LEU A 247 12.49 -30.63 11.32
N SER A 248 12.73 -30.48 10.02
CA SER A 248 13.44 -31.48 9.22
C SER A 248 14.87 -31.11 8.83
N ILE A 249 15.19 -29.82 8.73
CA ILE A 249 16.49 -29.34 8.26
C ILE A 249 17.20 -28.53 9.33
N SER A 250 16.58 -27.45 9.83
CA SER A 250 17.25 -26.55 10.77
C SER A 250 16.26 -25.71 11.59
N LYS A 251 16.47 -25.63 12.90
CA LYS A 251 15.68 -24.82 13.84
C LYS A 251 15.55 -23.33 13.44
N TYR A 252 16.47 -22.79 12.66
CA TYR A 252 16.44 -21.38 12.22
C TYR A 252 15.28 -21.04 11.28
N PHE A 253 14.66 -22.02 10.60
CA PHE A 253 13.49 -21.76 9.75
C PHE A 253 12.27 -21.30 10.55
N PHE A 254 12.24 -21.46 11.88
CA PHE A 254 11.20 -20.84 12.73
C PHE A 254 11.19 -19.30 12.62
N ALA A 255 12.30 -18.66 12.23
CA ALA A 255 12.38 -17.21 12.07
C ALA A 255 11.40 -16.68 11.01
N PHE A 256 11.12 -17.47 9.96
CA PHE A 256 10.18 -17.07 8.91
C PHE A 256 8.74 -16.97 9.39
N LEU A 257 8.37 -17.63 10.49
CA LEU A 257 7.04 -17.49 11.10
C LEU A 257 6.82 -16.11 11.73
N LEU A 258 7.89 -15.37 12.02
CA LEU A 258 7.78 -14.01 12.56
C LEU A 258 7.35 -13.00 11.49
N VAL A 259 7.54 -13.30 10.20
CA VAL A 259 7.11 -12.44 9.07
C VAL A 259 5.59 -12.22 9.09
N ASP A 260 4.82 -13.11 9.73
CA ASP A 260 3.38 -12.99 9.92
C ASP A 260 2.97 -11.65 10.56
N ILE A 261 3.81 -11.05 11.41
CA ILE A 261 3.53 -9.73 12.00
C ILE A 261 3.30 -8.65 10.93
N ALA A 262 4.07 -8.69 9.84
CA ALA A 262 4.00 -7.75 8.73
C ALA A 262 2.67 -7.87 7.96
N VAL A 263 2.08 -9.06 7.93
CA VAL A 263 0.82 -9.35 7.22
C VAL A 263 -0.39 -9.23 8.16
N ARG A 264 -0.19 -9.05 9.46
CA ARG A 264 -1.28 -8.81 10.42
C ARG A 264 -1.58 -7.34 10.61
N ASP A 265 -0.53 -6.56 10.87
CA ASP A 265 -0.69 -5.16 11.20
C ASP A 265 -1.00 -4.31 9.96
N LYS A 266 -1.95 -3.38 10.09
CA LYS A 266 -2.38 -2.54 8.97
C LYS A 266 -1.35 -1.46 8.64
N ASP A 267 -0.65 -0.93 9.64
CA ASP A 267 0.33 0.11 9.45
C ASP A 267 1.64 -0.47 8.89
N LEU A 268 2.06 -1.65 9.34
CA LEU A 268 3.18 -2.38 8.73
C LEU A 268 2.90 -2.72 7.26
N LYS A 269 1.67 -3.13 6.91
CA LYS A 269 1.30 -3.31 5.49
C LYS A 269 1.49 -2.05 4.68
N ASN A 270 1.14 -0.89 5.23
CA ASN A 270 1.33 0.39 4.56
C ASN A 270 2.83 0.71 4.38
N VAL A 271 3.68 0.29 5.32
CA VAL A 271 5.14 0.40 5.17
C VAL A 271 5.65 -0.43 4.00
N PHE A 272 5.22 -1.69 3.87
CA PHE A 272 5.57 -2.50 2.69
C PHE A 272 5.01 -1.91 1.40
N ARG A 273 3.75 -1.45 1.45
CA ARG A 273 3.06 -0.85 0.32
C ARG A 273 3.76 0.39 -0.22
N ALA A 274 4.30 1.24 0.66
CA ALA A 274 5.06 2.42 0.27
C ALA A 274 6.28 2.07 -0.60
N VAL A 275 6.91 0.92 -0.35
CA VAL A 275 8.04 0.45 -1.16
C VAL A 275 7.58 -0.28 -2.43
N THR A 276 6.47 -1.03 -2.39
CA THR A 276 6.02 -1.85 -3.53
C THR A 276 5.22 -1.08 -4.57
N ASP A 277 4.42 -0.07 -4.20
CA ASP A 277 3.51 0.63 -5.12
C ASP A 277 4.29 1.33 -6.26
N HIS A 278 5.46 1.87 -5.95
CA HIS A 278 6.38 2.46 -6.92
C HIS A 278 7.65 1.62 -7.11
N GLY A 279 7.57 0.32 -6.81
CA GLY A 279 8.70 -0.61 -6.87
C GLY A 279 9.36 -0.67 -8.25
N ARG A 280 8.60 -0.44 -9.34
CA ARG A 280 9.17 -0.31 -10.69
C ARG A 280 10.11 0.88 -10.81
N SER A 281 9.73 2.03 -10.27
CA SER A 281 10.55 3.24 -10.31
C SER A 281 11.82 3.04 -9.49
N ILE A 282 11.69 2.50 -8.27
CA ILE A 282 12.82 2.15 -7.40
C ILE A 282 13.76 1.16 -8.11
N LEU A 283 13.23 0.10 -8.73
CA LEU A 283 14.01 -0.92 -9.43
C LEU A 283 14.77 -0.34 -10.62
N VAL A 284 14.12 0.50 -11.44
CA VAL A 284 14.77 1.15 -12.59
C VAL A 284 15.86 2.10 -12.12
N THR A 285 15.63 2.88 -11.05
CA THR A 285 16.64 3.75 -10.44
C THR A 285 17.80 2.95 -9.86
N ALA A 286 17.53 1.85 -9.16
CA ALA A 286 18.56 0.96 -8.63
C ALA A 286 19.39 0.29 -9.74
N LEU A 287 18.75 -0.11 -10.85
CA LEU A 287 19.42 -0.66 -12.02
C LEU A 287 20.30 0.39 -12.71
N PHE A 288 19.82 1.61 -12.86
CA PHE A 288 20.63 2.73 -13.32
C PHE A 288 21.83 2.98 -12.38
N GLY A 289 21.61 2.92 -11.07
CA GLY A 289 22.65 2.98 -10.06
C GLY A 289 23.71 1.89 -10.19
N ALA A 290 23.30 0.64 -10.41
CA ALA A 290 24.20 -0.48 -10.64
C ALA A 290 25.04 -0.29 -11.91
N ILE A 291 24.45 0.25 -12.98
CA ILE A 291 25.17 0.61 -14.21
C ILE A 291 26.22 1.70 -13.94
N LEU A 292 25.87 2.74 -13.18
CA LEU A 292 26.84 3.78 -12.80
C LEU A 292 27.98 3.19 -11.96
N ILE A 293 27.67 2.40 -10.93
CA ILE A 293 28.68 1.71 -10.10
C ILE A 293 29.60 0.84 -10.96
N TYR A 294 29.05 0.14 -11.96
CA TYR A 294 29.85 -0.65 -12.89
C TYR A 294 30.80 0.21 -13.73
N PHE A 295 30.40 1.40 -14.18
CA PHE A 295 31.31 2.35 -14.84
C PHE A 295 32.41 2.85 -13.90
N PHE A 296 32.08 3.16 -12.64
CA PHE A 296 33.08 3.49 -11.61
C PHE A 296 34.05 2.33 -11.38
N ALA A 297 33.58 1.07 -11.41
CA ALA A 297 34.42 -0.12 -11.28
C ALA A 297 35.39 -0.28 -12.46
N ILE A 298 34.91 -0.12 -13.71
CA ILE A 298 35.77 -0.16 -14.91
C ILE A 298 36.83 0.94 -14.83
N PHE A 299 36.41 2.17 -14.51
CA PHE A 299 37.33 3.29 -14.42
C PHE A 299 38.39 3.07 -13.34
N GLY A 300 37.98 2.62 -12.14
CA GLY A 300 38.89 2.29 -11.05
C GLY A 300 39.91 1.21 -11.44
N LEU A 301 39.44 0.12 -12.06
CA LEU A 301 40.28 -0.99 -12.54
C LEU A 301 41.28 -0.55 -13.62
N VAL A 302 40.87 0.27 -14.58
CA VAL A 302 41.73 0.64 -15.71
C VAL A 302 42.69 1.77 -15.39
N THR A 303 42.26 2.76 -14.60
CA THR A 303 43.01 4.02 -14.41
C THR A 303 43.69 4.13 -13.05
N LEU A 304 43.08 3.60 -11.99
CA LEU A 304 43.56 3.76 -10.61
C LEU A 304 44.21 2.49 -10.05
N GLN A 305 44.02 1.34 -10.70
CA GLN A 305 44.68 0.06 -10.37
C GLN A 305 46.01 -0.12 -11.09
N THR A 306 46.65 0.97 -11.54
CA THR A 306 48.06 0.88 -11.88
C THR A 306 48.80 0.50 -10.61
N ALA A 307 49.17 -0.79 -10.55
CA ALA A 307 50.31 -1.24 -9.78
C ALA A 307 51.44 -0.21 -9.97
N PRO A 308 52.26 0.07 -8.95
CA PRO A 308 53.48 0.84 -9.16
C PRO A 308 54.17 0.23 -10.38
N ALA A 309 54.38 1.07 -11.41
CA ALA A 309 54.94 0.61 -12.67
C ALA A 309 56.17 -0.24 -12.37
N GLU A 310 56.26 -1.42 -12.99
CA GLU A 310 57.50 -2.18 -13.06
C GLU A 310 58.65 -1.21 -13.39
N GLY A 311 59.45 -0.87 -12.39
CA GLY A 311 60.65 -0.06 -12.57
C GLY A 311 60.73 1.32 -11.91
N ASP A 312 59.76 1.79 -11.11
CA ASP A 312 59.98 3.03 -10.32
C ASP A 312 59.99 2.78 -8.81
N THR A 313 61.02 2.06 -8.37
CA THR A 313 61.50 2.03 -6.99
C THR A 313 62.70 2.98 -6.84
N THR A 314 62.64 4.21 -7.35
CA THR A 314 63.73 5.16 -7.10
C THR A 314 63.27 6.61 -7.06
N PHE A 315 63.03 7.13 -5.85
CA PHE A 315 63.48 8.48 -5.53
C PHE A 315 64.45 8.42 -4.35
N TYR A 316 65.68 8.84 -4.63
CA TYR A 316 66.84 8.82 -3.75
C TYR A 316 66.80 10.02 -2.80
N GLU A 317 67.00 9.77 -1.51
CA GLU A 317 67.97 10.53 -0.71
C GLU A 317 68.51 9.63 0.41
N ASP A 318 69.82 9.37 0.34
CA ASP A 318 70.70 8.71 1.30
C ASP A 318 70.27 7.39 1.96
N GLY A 319 70.63 6.29 1.29
CA GLY A 319 71.34 5.18 1.95
C GLY A 319 70.53 4.27 2.87
N GLY A 320 69.38 3.76 2.40
CA GLY A 320 68.71 2.64 3.06
C GLY A 320 67.52 2.14 2.23
N VAL A 321 67.48 0.83 1.93
CA VAL A 321 66.29 0.19 1.37
C VAL A 321 65.28 0.08 2.52
N THR A 322 64.29 0.97 2.53
CA THR A 322 63.06 0.71 3.28
C THR A 322 62.01 0.22 2.29
N GLU A 323 61.76 -1.09 2.30
CA GLU A 323 60.37 -1.57 2.16
C GLU A 323 59.51 -0.69 3.07
N TRP A 324 58.32 -0.29 2.61
CA TRP A 324 57.35 0.40 3.45
C TRP A 324 56.82 -0.59 4.49
N ALA A 325 57.66 -0.90 5.48
CA ALA A 325 57.31 -1.65 6.66
C ALA A 325 56.70 -0.68 7.66
N ASP A 326 55.56 -1.06 8.22
CA ASP A 326 55.13 -0.54 9.52
C ASP A 326 56.31 -0.56 10.50
N PRO A 327 56.33 0.30 11.54
CA PRO A 327 57.38 0.32 12.55
C PRO A 327 57.62 -1.04 13.27
N ASP A 328 56.74 -2.02 13.03
CA ASP A 328 56.79 -3.38 13.55
C ASP A 328 57.43 -4.42 12.58
N GLY A 329 57.88 -4.02 11.39
CA GLY A 329 58.72 -4.86 10.52
C GLY A 329 58.00 -6.01 9.79
N GLU A 330 56.67 -5.95 9.63
CA GLU A 330 55.97 -6.90 8.76
C GLU A 330 55.99 -6.42 7.30
N ALA A 331 56.29 -7.34 6.37
CA ALA A 331 56.36 -7.07 4.93
C ALA A 331 55.02 -6.50 4.44
N PHE A 332 55.07 -5.44 3.61
CA PHE A 332 53.89 -4.90 2.93
C PHE A 332 53.32 -6.01 2.03
N ASP A 333 52.20 -6.60 2.44
CA ASP A 333 51.56 -7.68 1.69
C ASP A 333 51.06 -7.11 0.35
N PRO A 334 51.59 -7.53 -0.82
CA PRO A 334 51.10 -7.09 -2.13
C PRO A 334 49.64 -7.52 -2.40
N ALA A 335 48.99 -8.17 -1.42
CA ALA A 335 47.57 -8.43 -1.33
C ALA A 335 46.68 -7.17 -1.16
N PHE A 336 47.22 -5.97 -0.94
CA PHE A 336 46.41 -4.75 -0.76
C PHE A 336 45.93 -4.11 -2.09
N ASN A 337 45.61 -4.92 -3.09
CA ASN A 337 44.77 -4.47 -4.20
C ASN A 337 43.31 -4.78 -3.85
N TRP A 338 42.50 -3.73 -3.61
CA TRP A 338 41.09 -3.87 -3.21
C TRP A 338 40.21 -4.59 -4.23
N CYS A 339 40.72 -4.79 -5.46
CA CYS A 339 40.19 -5.74 -6.41
C CYS A 339 41.24 -6.18 -7.45
N HIS A 340 41.04 -7.37 -8.04
CA HIS A 340 41.85 -7.89 -9.16
C HIS A 340 41.06 -7.96 -10.47
N ASP A 341 39.84 -8.51 -10.41
CA ASP A 341 38.96 -8.65 -11.56
C ASP A 341 37.78 -7.67 -11.48
N LEU A 342 37.17 -7.38 -12.63
CA LEU A 342 36.05 -6.44 -12.74
C LEU A 342 34.86 -6.81 -11.83
N TRP A 343 34.59 -8.10 -11.66
CA TRP A 343 33.56 -8.57 -10.72
C TRP A 343 33.92 -8.21 -9.28
N GLN A 344 35.16 -8.46 -8.86
CA GLN A 344 35.63 -8.12 -7.52
C GLN A 344 35.61 -6.60 -7.31
N CYS A 345 36.03 -5.80 -8.29
CA CYS A 345 35.95 -4.33 -8.21
C CYS A 345 34.50 -3.87 -8.06
N THR A 346 33.59 -4.40 -8.89
CA THR A 346 32.16 -4.04 -8.83
C THR A 346 31.54 -4.44 -7.49
N ALA A 347 31.83 -5.64 -6.99
CA ALA A 347 31.32 -6.14 -5.71
C ALA A 347 31.92 -5.37 -4.51
N SER A 348 33.21 -5.03 -4.53
CA SER A 348 33.87 -4.23 -3.49
C SER A 348 33.26 -2.81 -3.41
N ILE A 349 33.00 -2.16 -4.54
CA ILE A 349 32.34 -0.84 -4.57
C ILE A 349 30.89 -0.95 -4.09
N MET A 350 30.15 -1.97 -4.55
CA MET A 350 28.76 -2.17 -4.16
C MET A 350 28.61 -2.46 -2.65
N THR A 351 29.57 -3.16 -2.06
CA THR A 351 29.54 -3.49 -0.63
C THR A 351 30.16 -2.39 0.22
N ALA A 352 31.47 -2.19 0.12
CA ALA A 352 32.18 -1.27 0.98
C ALA A 352 31.96 0.19 0.57
N GLY A 353 31.92 0.51 -0.73
CA GLY A 353 31.67 1.87 -1.21
C GLY A 353 30.29 2.42 -0.80
N LEU A 354 29.22 1.63 -0.96
CA LEU A 354 27.88 2.04 -0.50
C LEU A 354 27.73 2.01 1.03
N ARG A 355 28.28 1.01 1.72
CA ARG A 355 28.12 0.88 3.19
C ARG A 355 28.95 1.90 3.96
N LYS A 356 30.19 2.14 3.55
CA LYS A 356 31.10 3.11 4.16
C LYS A 356 30.83 4.53 3.68
N SER A 357 29.93 4.69 2.71
CA SER A 357 29.55 5.98 2.09
C SER A 357 30.70 6.71 1.38
N ASP A 358 31.83 6.04 1.18
CA ASP A 358 32.97 6.51 0.42
C ASP A 358 33.76 5.30 -0.11
N ILE A 359 34.38 5.48 -1.27
CA ILE A 359 35.29 4.53 -1.92
C ILE A 359 36.75 4.77 -1.52
N GLY A 360 37.07 5.93 -0.94
CA GLY A 360 38.41 6.31 -0.48
C GLY A 360 39.08 5.28 0.43
N GLU A 361 38.35 4.74 1.40
CA GLU A 361 38.87 3.77 2.37
C GLU A 361 39.24 2.41 1.75
N LEU A 362 38.84 2.16 0.49
CA LEU A 362 39.30 0.99 -0.28
C LEU A 362 40.59 1.27 -1.04
N MET A 363 40.91 2.52 -1.30
CA MET A 363 42.03 2.91 -2.14
C MET A 363 43.26 3.23 -1.30
N ILE A 364 44.43 2.97 -1.86
CA ILE A 364 45.71 3.37 -1.26
C ILE A 364 45.85 4.88 -1.41
N ASP A 365 46.29 5.56 -0.34
CA ASP A 365 46.59 6.99 -0.40
C ASP A 365 47.80 7.24 -1.30
N ARG A 366 47.61 8.03 -2.37
CA ARG A 366 48.70 8.48 -3.25
C ARG A 366 49.32 9.77 -2.72
N PRO A 367 50.66 9.93 -2.80
CA PRO A 367 51.31 11.19 -2.43
C PRO A 367 50.93 12.29 -3.43
N SER A 368 50.94 13.56 -2.98
CA SER A 368 50.55 14.71 -3.81
C SER A 368 51.46 14.96 -5.03
N SER A 369 52.61 14.27 -5.10
CA SER A 369 53.53 14.30 -6.24
C SER A 369 53.13 13.36 -7.38
N ASP A 370 52.29 12.36 -7.13
CA ASP A 370 51.81 11.43 -8.16
C ASP A 370 50.79 12.16 -9.06
N HIS A 371 50.98 12.06 -10.38
CA HIS A 371 50.05 12.63 -11.36
C HIS A 371 48.63 12.02 -11.26
N LEU A 372 48.50 10.81 -10.71
CA LEU A 372 47.22 10.14 -10.47
C LEU A 372 46.51 10.60 -9.19
N TYR A 373 47.17 11.36 -8.30
CA TYR A 373 46.59 11.86 -7.06
C TYR A 373 45.33 12.70 -7.32
N VAL A 374 45.40 13.66 -8.25
CA VAL A 374 44.26 14.51 -8.62
C VAL A 374 43.12 13.69 -9.23
N TRP A 375 43.46 12.67 -10.03
CA TRP A 375 42.46 11.78 -10.63
C TRP A 375 41.74 10.93 -9.58
N GLN A 376 42.47 10.43 -8.57
CA GLN A 376 41.87 9.72 -7.44
C GLN A 376 40.95 10.62 -6.62
N MET A 377 41.36 11.86 -6.33
CA MET A 377 40.50 12.83 -5.63
C MET A 377 39.20 13.12 -6.39
N ILE A 378 39.30 13.37 -7.71
CA ILE A 378 38.12 13.61 -8.56
C ILE A 378 37.22 12.38 -8.57
N TYR A 379 37.80 11.18 -8.70
CA TYR A 379 37.06 9.93 -8.71
C TYR A 379 36.28 9.71 -7.40
N MET A 380 36.91 9.92 -6.24
CA MET A 380 36.26 9.84 -4.92
C MET A 380 35.13 10.85 -4.78
N PHE A 381 35.39 12.11 -5.14
CA PHE A 381 34.40 13.17 -5.05
C PHE A 381 33.19 12.90 -5.95
N LEU A 382 33.41 12.46 -7.18
CA LEU A 382 32.34 12.11 -8.11
C LEU A 382 31.54 10.90 -7.63
N PHE A 383 32.18 9.88 -7.07
CA PHE A 383 31.49 8.73 -6.49
C PHE A 383 30.58 9.17 -5.34
N TRP A 384 31.13 9.91 -4.38
CA TRP A 384 30.36 10.43 -3.23
C TRP A 384 29.18 11.31 -3.69
N ALA A 385 29.42 12.26 -4.60
CA ALA A 385 28.37 13.17 -5.04
C ALA A 385 27.28 12.47 -5.87
N LEU A 386 27.66 11.64 -6.85
CA LEU A 386 26.71 11.04 -7.79
C LEU A 386 26.00 9.80 -7.20
N ILE A 387 26.73 8.91 -6.54
CA ILE A 387 26.19 7.62 -6.06
C ILE A 387 25.60 7.76 -4.65
N ILE A 388 26.31 8.42 -3.73
CA ILE A 388 25.86 8.51 -2.35
C ILE A 388 24.85 9.65 -2.19
N ILE A 389 25.20 10.88 -2.60
CA ILE A 389 24.31 12.02 -2.38
C ILE A 389 23.14 12.03 -3.36
N ILE A 390 23.36 11.86 -4.66
CA ILE A 390 22.28 11.98 -5.64
C ILE A 390 21.46 10.69 -5.72
N LEU A 391 22.08 9.56 -6.09
CA LEU A 391 21.35 8.32 -6.37
C LEU A 391 20.63 7.76 -5.13
N LEU A 392 21.31 7.64 -3.98
CA LEU A 392 20.68 7.07 -2.78
C LEU A 392 19.55 7.96 -2.23
N ASN A 393 19.71 9.29 -2.25
CA ASN A 393 18.66 10.21 -1.82
C ASN A 393 17.49 10.29 -2.82
N ILE A 394 17.70 10.06 -4.12
CA ILE A 394 16.59 9.90 -5.07
C ILE A 394 15.76 8.66 -4.70
N ILE A 395 16.41 7.53 -4.38
CA ILE A 395 15.70 6.31 -3.96
C ILE A 395 14.90 6.56 -2.68
N PHE A 396 15.50 7.18 -1.65
CA PHE A 396 14.77 7.55 -0.44
C PHE A 396 13.68 8.59 -0.70
N GLY A 397 13.92 9.55 -1.59
CA GLY A 397 12.94 10.55 -2.00
C GLY A 397 11.69 9.91 -2.59
N ILE A 398 11.85 8.94 -3.51
CA ILE A 398 10.73 8.16 -4.05
C ILE A 398 9.95 7.48 -2.92
N ILE A 399 10.61 6.82 -1.98
CA ILE A 399 9.94 6.13 -0.86
C ILE A 399 9.21 7.13 0.07
N ILE A 400 9.80 8.29 0.34
CA ILE A 400 9.17 9.32 1.18
C ILE A 400 7.92 9.90 0.49
N ASP A 401 8.00 10.14 -0.82
CA ASP A 401 6.87 10.64 -1.60
C ASP A 401 5.71 9.64 -1.60
N THR A 402 5.97 8.34 -1.73
CA THR A 402 4.92 7.32 -1.65
C THR A 402 4.29 7.23 -0.26
N PHE A 403 5.07 7.35 0.81
CA PHE A 403 4.53 7.46 2.17
C PHE A 403 3.65 8.71 2.33
N GLY A 404 4.08 9.83 1.76
CA GLY A 404 3.30 11.08 1.72
C GLY A 404 1.96 10.92 1.00
N GLU A 405 1.95 10.25 -0.14
CA GLU A 405 0.75 9.97 -0.93
C GLU A 405 -0.21 9.03 -0.18
N LEU A 406 0.28 7.90 0.34
CA LEU A 406 -0.54 6.94 1.10
C LEU A 406 -1.21 7.59 2.31
N ARG A 407 -0.51 8.49 3.01
CA ARG A 407 -1.07 9.26 4.13
C ARG A 407 -2.14 10.23 3.65
N THR A 408 -1.88 10.98 2.58
CA THR A 408 -2.82 11.97 2.04
C THR A 408 -4.10 11.30 1.55
N ASN A 409 -3.97 10.17 0.86
CA ASN A 409 -5.11 9.36 0.40
C ASN A 409 -5.95 8.82 1.56
N LYS A 410 -5.30 8.32 2.63
CA LYS A 410 -6.02 7.88 3.84
C LYS A 410 -6.82 9.03 4.48
N LEU A 411 -6.19 10.20 4.66
CA LEU A 411 -6.85 11.37 5.24
C LEU A 411 -8.04 11.85 4.38
N LYS A 412 -7.88 11.86 3.05
CA LYS A 412 -8.95 12.24 2.12
C LYS A 412 -10.16 11.30 2.21
N VAL A 413 -9.91 9.99 2.33
CA VAL A 413 -10.98 9.00 2.50
C VAL A 413 -11.68 9.16 3.85
N GLU A 414 -10.93 9.38 4.93
CA GLU A 414 -11.48 9.67 6.27
C GLU A 414 -12.34 10.94 6.26
N GLU A 415 -11.83 12.02 5.68
CA GLU A 415 -12.56 13.30 5.55
C GLU A 415 -13.88 13.12 4.77
N ASN A 416 -13.87 12.37 3.66
CA ASN A 416 -15.07 12.10 2.88
C ASN A 416 -16.09 11.26 3.68
N MET A 417 -15.63 10.25 4.45
CA MET A 417 -16.50 9.44 5.31
C MET A 417 -17.17 10.25 6.42
N GLU A 418 -16.48 11.28 6.94
CA GLU A 418 -16.99 12.14 8.01
C GLU A 418 -17.88 13.27 7.52
N ASN A 419 -17.67 13.76 6.28
CA ASN A 419 -18.31 14.96 5.78
C ASN A 419 -19.34 14.74 4.67
N THR A 420 -19.39 13.56 4.05
CA THR A 420 -20.28 13.30 2.91
C THR A 420 -21.04 12.00 3.09
N CYS A 421 -22.35 12.01 2.80
CA CYS A 421 -23.14 10.79 2.84
C CYS A 421 -22.78 9.86 1.66
N PHE A 422 -22.41 8.61 1.95
CA PHE A 422 -22.04 7.62 0.91
C PHE A 422 -23.13 7.44 -0.16
N ILE A 423 -24.41 7.41 0.22
CA ILE A 423 -25.50 7.10 -0.72
C ILE A 423 -25.91 8.33 -1.53
N CYS A 424 -26.34 9.41 -0.86
CA CYS A 424 -26.89 10.58 -1.55
C CYS A 424 -25.87 11.65 -1.91
N GLN A 425 -24.62 11.56 -1.44
CA GLN A 425 -23.59 12.56 -1.67
C GLN A 425 -23.91 13.96 -1.11
N CYS A 426 -24.87 14.07 -0.20
CA CYS A 426 -25.12 15.33 0.51
C CYS A 426 -24.03 15.58 1.57
N ASP A 427 -23.61 16.83 1.67
CA ASP A 427 -22.67 17.29 2.69
C ASP A 427 -23.28 17.26 4.09
N ARG A 428 -22.42 16.98 5.07
CA ARG A 428 -22.72 16.98 6.48
C ARG A 428 -23.34 18.29 6.94
N PHE A 429 -22.78 19.42 6.52
CA PHE A 429 -23.29 20.75 6.88
C PHE A 429 -24.77 20.93 6.48
N THR A 430 -25.11 20.57 5.24
CA THR A 430 -26.48 20.67 4.74
C THR A 430 -27.43 19.76 5.52
N LEU A 431 -26.97 18.54 5.87
CA LEU A 431 -27.77 17.59 6.64
C LEU A 431 -27.91 17.96 8.12
N ASP A 432 -26.91 18.59 8.72
CA ASP A 432 -26.96 19.06 10.11
C ASP A 432 -27.88 20.28 10.25
N VAL A 433 -27.84 21.22 9.30
CA VAL A 433 -28.67 22.43 9.33
C VAL A 433 -30.11 22.15 8.92
N SER A 434 -30.29 21.39 7.84
CA SER A 434 -31.59 21.24 7.16
C SER A 434 -32.16 19.83 7.21
N GLY A 435 -31.32 18.82 7.44
CA GLY A 435 -31.68 17.39 7.37
C GLY A 435 -31.91 16.71 8.72
N GLY A 436 -31.89 17.44 9.83
CA GLY A 436 -32.12 16.89 11.18
C GLY A 436 -30.97 16.06 11.74
N GLY A 437 -29.75 16.24 11.23
CA GLY A 437 -28.50 15.67 11.75
C GLY A 437 -27.89 14.58 10.86
N PHE A 438 -26.59 14.68 10.59
CA PHE A 438 -25.83 13.75 9.74
C PHE A 438 -25.81 12.32 10.28
N GLU A 439 -25.53 12.14 11.58
CA GLU A 439 -25.47 10.81 12.21
C GLU A 439 -26.82 10.08 12.16
N LYS A 440 -27.92 10.83 12.28
CA LYS A 440 -29.27 10.27 12.14
C LYS A 440 -29.53 9.87 10.70
N HIS A 441 -29.15 10.72 9.75
CA HIS A 441 -29.30 10.47 8.33
C HIS A 441 -28.60 9.18 7.88
N ILE A 442 -27.32 8.99 8.21
CA ILE A 442 -26.55 7.80 7.80
C ILE A 442 -27.02 6.49 8.48
N LYS A 443 -27.66 6.58 9.66
CA LYS A 443 -28.12 5.40 10.41
C LYS A 443 -29.55 4.99 10.10
N GLN A 444 -30.43 5.96 9.87
CA GLN A 444 -31.88 5.73 9.77
C GLN A 444 -32.46 6.01 8.38
N GLU A 445 -31.83 6.86 7.58
CA GLU A 445 -32.30 7.16 6.21
C GLU A 445 -31.44 6.46 5.17
N HIS A 446 -30.13 6.73 5.17
CA HIS A 446 -29.19 6.26 4.17
C HIS A 446 -28.09 5.38 4.77
N ASN A 447 -28.50 4.22 5.28
CA ASN A 447 -27.55 3.19 5.69
C ASN A 447 -27.11 2.38 4.46
N MET A 448 -25.82 2.43 4.14
CA MET A 448 -25.24 1.73 2.99
C MET A 448 -25.54 0.22 2.99
N TRP A 449 -25.55 -0.42 4.14
CA TRP A 449 -25.77 -1.87 4.24
C TRP A 449 -27.22 -2.25 3.95
N ASP A 450 -28.18 -1.38 4.28
CA ASP A 450 -29.59 -1.63 3.98
C ASP A 450 -29.85 -1.64 2.47
N TYR A 451 -29.13 -0.81 1.70
CA TYR A 451 -29.16 -0.88 0.23
C TYR A 451 -28.57 -2.18 -0.31
N LEU A 452 -27.46 -2.67 0.25
CA LEU A 452 -26.89 -3.99 -0.11
C LEU A 452 -27.90 -5.11 0.17
N PHE A 453 -28.56 -5.07 1.33
CA PHE A 453 -29.54 -6.07 1.73
C PHE A 453 -30.83 -5.98 0.90
N MET A 454 -31.24 -4.80 0.48
CA MET A 454 -32.34 -4.59 -0.46
C MET A 454 -32.03 -5.25 -1.82
N ILE A 455 -30.83 -5.03 -2.36
CA ILE A 455 -30.39 -5.66 -3.61
C ILE A 455 -30.37 -7.19 -3.47
N CYS A 456 -29.90 -7.70 -2.33
CA CYS A 456 -29.91 -9.14 -2.02
C CYS A 456 -31.34 -9.70 -1.94
N HIS A 457 -32.27 -8.98 -1.31
CA HIS A 457 -33.68 -9.35 -1.19
C HIS A 457 -34.35 -9.47 -2.56
N ILE A 458 -34.21 -8.44 -3.41
CA ILE A 458 -34.79 -8.43 -4.76
C ILE A 458 -34.26 -9.61 -5.58
N ARG A 459 -32.96 -9.88 -5.52
CA ARG A 459 -32.34 -10.97 -6.29
C ARG A 459 -32.67 -12.37 -5.80
N GLU A 460 -33.18 -12.52 -4.57
CA GLU A 460 -33.57 -13.82 -4.02
C GLU A 460 -35.04 -14.14 -4.28
N LYS A 461 -35.87 -13.10 -4.34
CA LYS A 461 -37.31 -13.23 -4.52
C LYS A 461 -37.64 -13.64 -5.97
N ASP A 462 -38.71 -14.42 -6.14
CA ASP A 462 -39.18 -14.82 -7.47
C ASP A 462 -39.69 -13.59 -8.25
N GLN A 463 -39.38 -13.54 -9.55
CA GLN A 463 -39.75 -12.40 -10.40
C GLN A 463 -41.27 -12.18 -10.50
N ASN A 464 -42.06 -13.24 -10.35
CA ASN A 464 -43.53 -13.15 -10.40
C ASN A 464 -44.13 -12.57 -9.10
N ASP A 465 -43.37 -12.60 -8.00
CA ASP A 465 -43.81 -12.12 -6.69
C ASP A 465 -43.41 -10.66 -6.42
N TYR A 466 -42.76 -10.00 -7.38
CA TYR A 466 -42.33 -8.61 -7.24
C TYR A 466 -43.53 -7.66 -7.11
N ASN A 467 -43.47 -6.77 -6.13
CA ASN A 467 -44.35 -5.61 -6.06
C ASN A 467 -43.88 -4.50 -7.03
N GLY A 468 -44.60 -3.38 -7.10
CA GLY A 468 -44.30 -2.31 -8.06
C GLY A 468 -42.89 -1.72 -7.94
N TRP A 469 -42.41 -1.43 -6.72
CA TRP A 469 -41.08 -0.85 -6.52
C TRP A 469 -39.98 -1.91 -6.69
N GLU A 470 -40.19 -3.15 -6.24
CA GLU A 470 -39.25 -4.26 -6.44
C GLU A 470 -39.06 -4.53 -7.93
N GLY A 471 -40.15 -4.54 -8.72
CA GLY A 471 -40.10 -4.72 -10.17
C GLY A 471 -39.37 -3.58 -10.88
N TYR A 472 -39.62 -2.33 -10.47
CA TYR A 472 -38.90 -1.17 -10.99
C TYR A 472 -37.39 -1.26 -10.73
N VAL A 473 -37.00 -1.53 -9.47
CA VAL A 473 -35.58 -1.66 -9.12
C VAL A 473 -34.96 -2.87 -9.80
N ALA A 474 -35.64 -4.02 -9.86
CA ALA A 474 -35.16 -5.22 -10.55
C ALA A 474 -34.88 -4.96 -12.05
N MET A 475 -35.74 -4.19 -12.72
CA MET A 475 -35.54 -3.76 -14.10
C MET A 475 -34.29 -2.89 -14.23
N LYS A 476 -34.14 -1.87 -13.38
CA LYS A 476 -32.96 -0.99 -13.37
C LYS A 476 -31.65 -1.72 -13.07
N LEU A 477 -31.67 -2.66 -12.12
CA LEU A 477 -30.53 -3.52 -11.81
C LEU A 477 -30.13 -4.39 -13.02
N LYS A 478 -31.10 -4.84 -13.83
CA LYS A 478 -30.85 -5.61 -15.05
C LYS A 478 -30.25 -4.74 -16.17
N GLU A 479 -30.70 -3.49 -16.27
CA GLU A 479 -30.20 -2.48 -17.22
C GLU A 479 -28.84 -1.88 -16.80
N LYS A 480 -28.37 -2.17 -15.58
CA LYS A 480 -27.17 -1.59 -14.94
C LYS A 480 -27.27 -0.06 -14.77
N GLU A 481 -28.50 0.44 -14.64
CA GLU A 481 -28.78 1.85 -14.36
C GLU A 481 -29.01 2.04 -12.85
N LEU A 482 -28.41 3.09 -12.29
CA LEU A 482 -28.38 3.34 -10.84
C LEU A 482 -29.24 4.53 -10.41
N ASP A 483 -30.14 4.99 -11.29
CA ASP A 483 -30.99 6.17 -11.07
C ASP A 483 -31.96 6.04 -9.89
N PHE A 484 -32.20 4.82 -9.40
CA PHE A 484 -33.02 4.58 -8.22
C PHE A 484 -32.31 4.98 -6.92
N PHE A 485 -30.98 5.13 -6.92
CA PHE A 485 -30.25 5.70 -5.79
C PHE A 485 -30.53 7.21 -5.71
N PRO A 486 -30.79 7.75 -4.51
CA PRO A 486 -30.98 9.19 -4.38
C PRO A 486 -29.67 9.92 -4.68
N HIS A 487 -29.72 11.01 -5.45
CA HIS A 487 -28.54 11.82 -5.79
C HIS A 487 -28.75 13.27 -5.35
N LEU A 488 -27.89 13.74 -4.46
CA LEU A 488 -27.99 15.03 -3.77
C LEU A 488 -29.38 15.26 -3.16
N ASP A 489 -30.06 14.18 -2.77
CA ASP A 489 -31.44 14.22 -2.30
C ASP A 489 -31.68 13.31 -1.11
N ALA A 490 -32.60 13.73 -0.24
CA ALA A 490 -32.97 13.02 0.96
C ALA A 490 -34.39 13.43 1.38
N ILE A 491 -35.11 12.52 2.02
CA ILE A 491 -36.47 12.79 2.51
C ILE A 491 -36.45 13.90 3.57
N SER A 492 -35.43 13.92 4.42
CA SER A 492 -35.21 14.99 5.40
C SER A 492 -35.00 16.36 4.77
N LEU A 493 -34.54 16.43 3.52
CA LEU A 493 -34.33 17.68 2.78
C LEU A 493 -35.52 18.08 1.90
N ALA A 494 -36.58 17.27 1.84
CA ALA A 494 -37.70 17.48 0.92
C ALA A 494 -38.42 18.81 1.15
N GLU A 495 -38.66 19.19 2.42
CA GLU A 495 -39.32 20.46 2.76
C GLU A 495 -38.47 21.68 2.40
N VAL A 496 -37.17 21.60 2.67
CA VAL A 496 -36.23 22.68 2.35
C VAL A 496 -36.10 22.84 0.85
N LYS A 497 -35.96 21.73 0.10
CA LYS A 497 -35.96 21.78 -1.36
C LYS A 497 -37.27 22.30 -1.94
N ALA A 498 -38.41 21.94 -1.38
CA ALA A 498 -39.69 22.47 -1.84
C ALA A 498 -39.76 24.00 -1.65
N ARG A 499 -39.25 24.50 -0.51
CA ARG A 499 -39.13 25.94 -0.27
C ARG A 499 -38.17 26.61 -1.25
N ASP A 500 -36.99 26.04 -1.45
CA ASP A 500 -35.96 26.59 -2.35
C ASP A 500 -36.43 26.59 -3.82
N GLN A 501 -37.14 25.55 -4.25
CA GLN A 501 -37.77 25.48 -5.57
C GLN A 501 -38.87 26.52 -5.74
N GLU A 502 -39.68 26.75 -4.70
CA GLU A 502 -40.72 27.79 -4.72
C GLU A 502 -40.11 29.20 -4.76
N GLU A 503 -39.04 29.44 -4.01
CA GLU A 503 -38.29 30.70 -4.05
C GLU A 503 -37.65 30.92 -5.43
N ALA A 504 -37.02 29.90 -6.01
CA ALA A 504 -36.46 29.96 -7.36
C ALA A 504 -37.55 30.20 -8.42
N ARG A 505 -38.74 29.59 -8.26
CA ARG A 505 -39.90 29.84 -9.13
C ARG A 505 -40.36 31.29 -9.05
N LYS A 506 -40.52 31.83 -7.85
CA LYS A 506 -40.88 33.24 -7.63
C LYS A 506 -39.84 34.19 -8.23
N GLN A 507 -38.54 33.89 -8.08
CA GLN A 507 -37.47 34.69 -8.69
C GLN A 507 -37.53 34.65 -10.22
N ARG A 508 -37.79 33.47 -10.83
CA ARG A 508 -37.97 33.35 -12.29
C ARG A 508 -39.19 34.11 -12.79
N GLU A 509 -40.31 34.06 -12.07
CA GLU A 509 -41.51 34.83 -12.38
C GLU A 509 -41.26 36.35 -12.27
N MET A 510 -40.54 36.79 -11.24
CA MET A 510 -40.12 38.19 -11.07
C MET A 510 -39.17 38.63 -12.18
N ALA A 511 -38.22 37.80 -12.58
CA ALA A 511 -37.32 38.09 -13.70
C ALA A 511 -38.08 38.21 -15.03
N LEU A 512 -39.05 37.33 -15.29
CA LEU A 512 -39.88 37.37 -16.50
C LEU A 512 -40.78 38.62 -16.54
N THR A 513 -41.36 39.00 -15.41
CA THR A 513 -42.15 40.24 -15.32
C THR A 513 -41.28 41.47 -15.53
N THR A 514 -40.09 41.51 -14.91
CA THR A 514 -39.10 42.57 -15.12
C THR A 514 -38.70 42.67 -16.60
N ALA A 515 -38.40 41.54 -17.26
CA ALA A 515 -38.06 41.51 -18.68
C ALA A 515 -39.21 42.05 -19.57
N LYS A 516 -40.46 41.66 -19.28
CA LYS A 516 -41.64 42.21 -19.99
C LYS A 516 -41.81 43.71 -19.77
N THR A 517 -41.53 44.22 -18.57
CA THR A 517 -41.59 45.66 -18.30
C THR A 517 -40.49 46.42 -19.02
N VAL A 518 -39.27 45.87 -19.08
CA VAL A 518 -38.16 46.45 -19.84
C VAL A 518 -38.49 46.52 -21.33
N GLN A 519 -39.01 45.43 -21.91
CA GLN A 519 -39.42 45.41 -23.32
C GLN A 519 -40.52 46.45 -23.62
N LYS A 520 -41.51 46.60 -22.73
CA LYS A 520 -42.53 47.65 -22.88
C LYS A 520 -41.90 49.05 -22.79
N LEU A 521 -40.95 49.25 -21.88
CA LEU A 521 -40.24 50.52 -21.74
C LEU A 521 -39.45 50.83 -23.02
N GLU A 522 -38.74 49.86 -23.58
CA GLU A 522 -38.00 49.98 -24.86
C GLU A 522 -38.93 50.43 -25.98
N THR A 523 -40.08 49.77 -26.18
CA THR A 523 -41.05 50.18 -27.20
C THR A 523 -41.58 51.60 -26.97
N THR A 524 -41.75 52.01 -25.71
CA THR A 524 -42.23 53.37 -25.38
C THR A 524 -41.16 54.41 -25.67
N VAL A 525 -39.91 54.10 -25.36
CA VAL A 525 -38.74 54.94 -25.66
C VAL A 525 -38.57 55.09 -27.19
N ASP A 526 -38.69 54.00 -27.95
CA ASP A 526 -38.65 54.05 -29.42
C ASP A 526 -39.78 54.92 -30.00
N MET A 527 -40.99 54.80 -29.46
CA MET A 527 -42.10 55.67 -29.85
C MET A 527 -41.81 57.14 -29.55
N LEU A 528 -41.28 57.46 -28.37
CA LEU A 528 -40.90 58.83 -28.00
C LEU A 528 -39.79 59.39 -28.91
N PHE A 529 -38.77 58.60 -29.23
CA PHE A 529 -37.74 59.00 -30.19
C PHE A 529 -38.32 59.25 -31.58
N THR A 530 -39.29 58.44 -32.00
CA THR A 530 -39.96 58.62 -33.30
C THR A 530 -40.78 59.90 -33.33
N ASP A 531 -41.50 60.21 -32.26
CA ASP A 531 -42.29 61.44 -32.15
C ASP A 531 -41.41 62.68 -32.00
N GLN A 532 -40.30 62.60 -31.26
CA GLN A 532 -39.29 63.68 -31.22
C GLN A 532 -38.74 63.97 -32.63
N LYS A 533 -38.46 62.93 -33.43
CA LYS A 533 -37.99 63.09 -34.81
C LYS A 533 -39.04 63.77 -35.70
N LYS A 534 -40.31 63.36 -35.60
CA LYS A 534 -41.42 64.03 -36.34
C LYS A 534 -41.55 65.49 -35.96
N LEU A 535 -41.46 65.81 -34.67
CA LEU A 535 -41.57 67.18 -34.18
C LEU A 535 -40.42 68.06 -34.71
N MET A 536 -39.19 67.50 -34.75
CA MET A 536 -38.04 68.15 -35.36
C MET A 536 -38.21 68.37 -36.87
N ASP A 537 -38.77 67.40 -37.59
CA ASP A 537 -39.08 67.54 -39.02
C ASP A 537 -40.18 68.60 -39.27
N GLU A 538 -41.22 68.66 -38.42
CA GLU A 538 -42.24 69.70 -38.51
C GLU A 538 -41.67 71.09 -38.20
N LEU A 539 -40.81 71.20 -37.18
CA LEU A 539 -40.11 72.44 -36.87
C LEU A 539 -39.24 72.89 -38.05
N ALA A 540 -38.52 71.97 -38.70
CA ALA A 540 -37.75 72.25 -39.91
C ALA A 540 -38.64 72.71 -41.08
N ARG A 541 -39.83 72.14 -41.25
CA ARG A 541 -40.81 72.60 -42.27
C ARG A 541 -41.39 73.98 -41.95
N VAL A 542 -41.67 74.28 -40.68
CA VAL A 542 -42.11 75.63 -40.27
C VAL A 542 -41.00 76.64 -40.50
N HIS A 543 -39.76 76.29 -40.17
CA HIS A 543 -38.59 77.13 -40.44
C HIS A 543 -38.44 77.41 -41.96
N HIS A 544 -38.54 76.39 -42.81
CA HIS A 544 -38.48 76.56 -44.26
C HIS A 544 -39.65 77.41 -44.82
N ARG A 545 -40.85 77.33 -44.23
CA ARG A 545 -42.00 78.18 -44.63
C ARG A 545 -41.85 79.64 -44.19
N LEU A 546 -41.12 79.88 -43.10
CA LEU A 546 -40.75 81.23 -42.66
C LEU A 546 -39.58 81.81 -43.47
N ASP A 547 -38.74 80.97 -44.08
CA ASP A 547 -37.67 81.43 -44.96
C ASP A 547 -38.11 81.73 -46.40
N ASP A 548 -39.32 81.35 -46.82
CA ASP A 548 -39.90 81.71 -48.12
C ASP A 548 -40.70 83.03 -48.04
N PRO A 549 -40.17 84.15 -48.60
CA PRO A 549 -40.82 85.46 -48.51
C PRO A 549 -42.18 85.53 -49.21
N ALA A 550 -42.50 84.61 -50.11
CA ALA A 550 -43.78 84.59 -50.84
C ALA A 550 -44.94 83.96 -50.02
N GLU A 551 -44.64 83.01 -49.12
CA GLU A 551 -45.64 82.37 -48.26
C GLU A 551 -45.92 83.18 -46.98
N MET A 552 -44.89 83.86 -46.44
CA MET A 552 -45.06 84.74 -45.28
C MET A 552 -46.07 85.86 -45.54
N ALA A 553 -46.06 86.44 -46.75
CA ALA A 553 -47.02 87.46 -47.17
C ALA A 553 -48.48 86.95 -47.13
N LYS A 554 -48.74 85.73 -47.62
CA LYS A 554 -50.08 85.12 -47.59
C LYS A 554 -50.58 84.83 -46.18
N THR A 555 -49.66 84.44 -45.29
CA THR A 555 -49.99 84.10 -43.90
C THR A 555 -50.29 85.35 -43.08
N VAL A 556 -49.56 86.44 -43.34
CA VAL A 556 -49.83 87.76 -42.79
C VAL A 556 -51.15 88.33 -43.35
N ASP A 557 -51.41 88.20 -44.64
CA ASP A 557 -52.67 88.66 -45.26
C ASP A 557 -53.90 87.96 -44.67
N ALA A 558 -53.84 86.64 -44.41
CA ALA A 558 -54.92 85.89 -43.77
C ALA A 558 -55.19 86.33 -42.31
N ILE A 559 -54.14 86.73 -41.58
CA ILE A 559 -54.26 87.27 -40.22
C ILE A 559 -54.79 88.72 -40.26
N VAL A 560 -54.36 89.52 -41.23
CA VAL A 560 -54.83 90.90 -41.45
C VAL A 560 -56.30 90.92 -41.87
N GLU A 561 -56.76 89.99 -42.72
CA GLU A 561 -58.20 89.83 -43.05
C GLU A 561 -59.02 89.40 -41.83
N GLY A 562 -58.47 88.53 -40.98
CA GLY A 562 -59.11 88.12 -39.72
C GLY A 562 -59.26 89.25 -38.71
N ILE A 563 -58.28 90.17 -38.63
CA ILE A 563 -58.27 91.30 -37.68
C ILE A 563 -59.04 92.52 -38.23
N GLY A 564 -59.05 92.73 -39.56
CA GLY A 564 -59.79 93.81 -40.22
C GLY A 564 -61.31 93.72 -40.03
N SER A 565 -61.84 92.51 -39.77
CA SER A 565 -63.26 92.30 -39.42
C SER A 565 -63.64 92.71 -38.00
N ARG A 566 -62.67 93.09 -37.14
CA ARG A 566 -62.89 93.39 -35.71
C ARG A 566 -62.60 94.84 -35.28
N VAL A 567 -62.09 95.73 -36.13
CA VAL A 567 -61.78 97.13 -35.74
C VAL A 567 -62.12 98.13 -36.85
N SER A 568 -63.40 98.44 -36.99
CA SER A 568 -63.92 99.72 -37.50
C SER A 568 -65.22 100.08 -36.76
N LEU A 569 -65.01 100.68 -35.59
CA LEU A 569 -65.77 101.79 -35.02
C LEU A 569 -64.74 102.86 -34.71
#